data_AF-A0A453SG96-F1
#
_entry.id   AF-A0A453SG96-F1
#
_cell.length_a   1.000
_cell.length_b   1.000
_cell.length_c   1.000
_cell.angle_alpha   90.00
_cell.angle_beta   90.00
_cell.angle_gamma   90.00
#
_symmetry.space_group_name_H-M   'P 1'
#
loop_
_entity.id
_entity.type
_entity.pdbx_description
1 polymer ?
#
loop_
_entity_poly.entity_id
_entity_poly.type
_entity_poly.pdbx_seq_one_letter_code
_entity_poly.pdbx_strand_id
1 'polypeptide(L)'
;MEVITKVYPQYYAFRWITLLLTMEFSFNVCIHIWDAMLGDPEGPPDTLLRICCAMLILVRKRLLVGDFTANIQLLQHYPQTNIDHLLHIANRLRGTMPS
;
A
#
# COMPACT_ATOMS: atom_id res chain seq x y z
N MET A 1 -25.51 8.16 -6.45
CA MET A 1 -25.41 7.90 -5.00
C MET A 1 -23.95 7.72 -4.68
N GLU A 2 -23.24 8.81 -4.37
CA GLU A 2 -21.81 8.77 -4.02
C GLU A 2 -21.67 8.35 -2.57
N VAL A 3 -21.60 7.04 -2.32
CA VAL A 3 -21.13 6.53 -1.04
C VAL A 3 -19.61 6.60 -1.09
N ILE A 4 -19.06 7.80 -0.90
CA ILE A 4 -17.65 7.95 -0.57
C ILE A 4 -17.54 7.46 0.88
N THR A 5 -17.25 6.18 1.09
CA THR A 5 -16.87 5.70 2.42
C THR A 5 -15.66 6.52 2.83
N LYS A 6 -15.82 7.51 3.71
CA LYS A 6 -14.74 8.38 4.20
C LYS A 6 -13.82 7.56 5.11
N VAL A 7 -13.07 6.65 4.51
CA VAL A 7 -12.03 5.87 5.16
C VAL A 7 -10.78 6.74 5.18
N TYR A 8 -10.50 7.30 6.35
CA TYR A 8 -9.35 8.16 6.48
C TYR A 8 -8.05 7.34 6.54
N PRO A 9 -6.96 7.80 5.87
CA PRO A 9 -5.68 7.09 5.87
C PRO A 9 -5.11 6.78 7.25
N GLN A 10 -5.36 7.60 8.27
CA GLN A 10 -4.87 7.35 9.63
C GLN A 10 -5.28 6.00 10.23
N TYR A 11 -6.38 5.39 9.76
CA TYR A 11 -6.84 4.11 10.28
C TYR A 11 -6.01 2.89 9.83
N TYR A 12 -5.23 3.03 8.76
CA TYR A 12 -4.41 1.94 8.21
C TYR A 12 -2.98 2.38 7.85
N ALA A 13 -2.83 3.52 7.17
CA ALA A 13 -1.56 3.96 6.60
C ALA A 13 -0.52 4.36 7.65
N PHE A 14 -0.94 4.89 8.80
CA PHE A 14 -0.03 5.24 9.89
C PHE A 14 0.81 4.03 10.33
N ARG A 15 0.13 2.87 10.50
CA ARG A 15 0.77 1.61 10.86
C ARG A 15 1.66 1.08 9.73
N TRP A 16 1.16 1.12 8.50
CA TRP A 16 1.91 0.67 7.32
C TRP A 16 3.24 1.42 7.16
N ILE A 17 3.21 2.76 7.31
CA ILE A 17 4.38 3.62 7.14
C ILE A 17 5.33 3.48 8.33
N THR A 18 4.82 3.63 9.56
CA THR A 18 5.67 3.62 10.77
C THR A 18 6.38 2.28 10.96
N LEU A 19 5.72 1.18 10.59
CA LEU A 19 6.26 -0.17 10.74
C LEU A 19 6.87 -0.72 9.45
N LEU A 20 7.06 0.10 8.42
CA LEU A 20 7.64 -0.28 7.14
C LEU A 20 7.03 -1.59 6.57
N LEU A 21 5.71 -1.71 6.68
CA LEU A 21 4.88 -2.83 6.20
C LEU A 21 5.09 -4.19 6.90
N THR A 22 5.89 -4.26 7.97
CA THR A 22 6.20 -5.51 8.69
C THR A 22 5.01 -6.22 9.33
N MET A 23 3.91 -5.51 9.55
CA MET A 23 2.68 -6.10 10.08
C MET A 23 1.75 -6.66 9.00
N GLU A 24 1.93 -6.27 7.74
CA GLU A 24 1.08 -6.75 6.64
C GLU A 24 1.67 -7.95 5.90
N PHE A 25 3.00 -8.06 5.93
CA PHE A 25 3.71 -9.07 5.16
C PHE A 25 4.65 -9.89 6.03
N SER A 26 5.00 -11.09 5.57
CA SER A 26 6.04 -11.89 6.22
C SER A 26 7.39 -11.19 6.14
N PHE A 27 8.29 -11.53 7.06
CA PHE A 27 9.62 -10.94 7.11
C PHE A 27 10.37 -11.07 5.77
N ASN A 28 10.33 -12.23 5.12
CA ASN A 28 10.96 -12.45 3.82
C ASN A 28 10.42 -11.47 2.76
N VAL A 29 9.11 -11.27 2.71
CA VAL A 29 8.49 -10.30 1.80
C VAL A 29 8.93 -8.87 2.13
N CYS A 30 9.01 -8.53 3.42
CA CYS A 30 9.46 -7.21 3.85
C CYS A 30 10.90 -6.94 3.38
N ILE A 31 11.80 -7.92 3.48
CA ILE A 31 13.17 -7.79 2.96
C ILE A 31 13.15 -7.51 1.45
N HIS A 32 12.34 -8.21 0.66
CA HIS A 32 12.23 -7.95 -0.78
C HIS A 32 11.69 -6.54 -1.08
N ILE A 33 10.71 -6.07 -0.31
CA ILE A 33 10.18 -4.71 -0.44
C ILE A 33 11.26 -3.69 -0.07
N TRP A 34 12.02 -3.94 1.00
CA TRP A 34 13.07 -3.03 1.47
C TRP A 34 14.26 -2.97 0.51
N ASP A 35 14.59 -4.07 -0.16
CA ASP A 35 15.60 -4.08 -1.23
C ASP A 35 15.22 -3.12 -2.36
N ALA A 36 13.97 -3.21 -2.83
CA ALA A 36 13.44 -2.27 -3.82
C ALA A 36 13.38 -0.81 -3.30
N MET A 37 13.06 -0.63 -2.02
CA MET A 37 12.97 0.68 -1.37
C MET A 37 14.32 1.37 -1.20
N LEU A 38 15.35 0.61 -0.84
CA LEU A 38 16.72 1.12 -0.64
C LEU A 38 17.48 1.29 -1.95
N GLY A 39 17.16 0.49 -2.98
CA GLY A 39 17.76 0.58 -4.31
C GLY A 39 17.14 1.65 -5.22
N ASP A 40 16.07 2.32 -4.80
CA ASP A 40 15.36 3.30 -5.62
C ASP A 40 16.04 4.67 -5.63
N PRO A 41 16.29 5.30 -6.79
CA PRO A 41 16.84 6.65 -6.87
C PRO A 41 15.95 7.76 -6.30
N GLU A 42 14.62 7.56 -6.23
CA GLU A 42 13.71 8.52 -5.56
C GLU A 42 13.78 8.41 -4.03
N GLY A 43 14.48 7.40 -3.51
CA GLY A 43 14.74 7.22 -2.09
C GLY A 43 13.64 6.46 -1.34
N PRO A 44 13.90 6.06 -0.08
CA PRO A 44 12.99 5.21 0.68
C PRO A 44 11.60 5.80 0.95
N PRO A 45 11.44 7.08 1.36
CA PRO A 45 10.12 7.64 1.69
C PRO A 45 9.15 7.63 0.50
N ASP A 46 9.58 8.13 -0.65
CA ASP A 46 8.79 8.19 -1.87
C ASP A 46 8.46 6.79 -2.41
N THR A 47 9.41 5.86 -2.30
CA THR A 47 9.19 4.46 -2.67
C THR A 47 8.16 3.79 -1.77
N LEU A 48 8.26 3.98 -0.46
CA LEU A 48 7.28 3.46 0.50
C LEU A 48 5.88 4.00 0.22
N LEU A 49 5.73 5.29 -0.05
CA LEU A 49 4.44 5.89 -0.37
C LEU A 49 3.84 5.30 -1.66
N ARG A 50 4.66 5.12 -2.71
CA ARG A 50 4.21 4.46 -3.95
C ARG A 50 3.80 3.01 -3.73
N ILE A 51 4.50 2.27 -2.86
CA ILE A 51 4.10 0.91 -2.48
C ILE A 51 2.76 0.92 -1.73
N CYS A 52 2.57 1.82 -0.76
CA CYS A 52 1.29 1.99 -0.06
C CYS A 52 0.15 2.34 -1.03
N CYS A 53 0.40 3.21 -2.02
CA CYS A 53 -0.57 3.52 -3.07
C CYS A 53 -0.86 2.30 -3.96
N ALA A 54 0.16 1.54 -4.35
CA ALA A 54 0.00 0.32 -5.13
C ALA A 54 -0.82 -0.73 -4.38
N MET A 55 -0.64 -0.85 -3.06
CA MET A 55 -1.46 -1.70 -2.21
C MET A 55 -2.94 -1.32 -2.30
N LEU A 56 -3.27 -0.03 -2.25
CA LEU A 56 -4.66 0.44 -2.40
C LEU A 56 -5.21 0.17 -3.80
N ILE A 57 -4.41 0.34 -4.84
CA ILE A 57 -4.80 0.09 -6.23
C ILE A 57 -5.15 -1.40 -6.43
N LEU A 58 -4.35 -2.32 -5.88
CA LEU A 58 -4.58 -3.75 -5.99
C LEU A 58 -5.92 -4.20 -5.38
N VAL A 59 -6.32 -3.60 -4.27
CA VAL A 59 -7.59 -3.92 -3.60
C VAL A 59 -8.74 -2.99 -4.01
N ARG A 60 -8.52 -2.05 -4.94
CA ARG A 60 -9.49 -1.02 -5.36
C ARG A 60 -10.88 -1.58 -5.68
N LYS A 61 -10.96 -2.70 -6.39
CA LYS A 61 -12.25 -3.31 -6.75
C LYS A 61 -13.07 -3.72 -5.52
N ARG A 62 -12.40 -4.22 -4.47
CA ARG A 62 -13.05 -4.56 -3.19
C ARG A 62 -13.42 -3.30 -2.42
N LEU A 63 -12.54 -2.31 -2.39
CA LEU A 63 -12.79 -1.03 -1.72
C LEU A 63 -14.02 -0.28 -2.28
N LEU A 64 -14.21 -0.32 -3.60
CA LEU A 64 -15.35 0.35 -4.26
C LEU A 64 -16.70 -0.33 -3.99
N VAL A 65 -16.69 -1.62 -3.63
CA VAL A 65 -17.91 -2.40 -3.34
C VAL A 65 -18.16 -2.49 -1.83
N GLY A 66 -17.10 -2.44 -1.02
CA GLY A 66 -17.16 -2.55 0.43
C GLY A 66 -17.73 -1.31 1.11
N ASP A 67 -18.37 -1.53 2.26
CA ASP A 67 -18.74 -0.46 3.18
C ASP A 67 -17.56 -0.01 4.04
N PHE A 68 -17.79 0.95 4.95
CA PHE A 68 -16.73 1.47 5.82
C PHE A 68 -16.04 0.36 6.64
N THR A 69 -16.82 -0.51 7.28
CA THR A 69 -16.29 -1.57 8.15
C THR A 69 -15.50 -2.59 7.37
N ALA A 70 -16.02 -3.06 6.23
CA ALA A 70 -15.34 -4.01 5.36
C ALA A 70 -14.03 -3.41 4.81
N ASN A 71 -14.03 -2.13 4.41
CA ASN A 71 -12.84 -1.46 3.90
C ASN A 71 -11.76 -1.30 4.97
N ILE A 72 -12.13 -0.93 6.20
CA ILE A 72 -11.17 -0.87 7.31
C ILE A 72 -10.60 -2.25 7.61
N GLN A 73 -11.44 -3.28 7.71
CA GLN A 73 -10.99 -4.64 7.98
C GLN A 73 -10.03 -5.15 6.89
N LEU A 74 -10.35 -4.90 5.62
CA LEU A 74 -9.52 -5.27 4.48
C LEU A 74 -8.15 -4.58 4.50
N LEU A 75 -8.10 -3.29 4.89
CA LEU A 75 -6.86 -2.52 4.94
C LEU A 75 -6.04 -2.78 6.21
N GLN A 76 -6.68 -3.22 7.30
CA GLN A 76 -5.98 -3.61 8.52
C GLN A 76 -5.49 -5.07 8.48
N HIS A 77 -6.11 -5.91 7.65
CA HIS A 77 -5.74 -7.30 7.42
C HIS A 77 -5.51 -7.52 5.93
N TYR A 78 -4.44 -6.92 5.41
CA TYR A 78 -4.17 -6.91 3.98
C TYR A 78 -4.03 -8.34 3.41
N PRO A 79 -4.68 -8.67 2.28
CA PRO A 79 -4.67 -10.01 1.73
C PRO A 79 -3.29 -10.39 1.17
N GLN A 80 -3.00 -11.69 1.13
CA GLN A 80 -1.82 -12.20 0.43
C GLN A 80 -1.78 -11.69 -1.00
N THR A 81 -0.63 -11.14 -1.37
CA THR A 81 -0.44 -10.40 -2.61
C THR A 81 0.86 -10.83 -3.26
N ASN A 82 0.87 -10.93 -4.59
CA ASN A 82 2.09 -11.17 -5.36
C ASN A 82 2.97 -9.90 -5.31
N ILE A 83 4.16 -10.05 -4.75
CA ILE A 83 5.07 -8.93 -4.47
C ILE A 83 5.68 -8.36 -5.73
N ASP A 84 6.01 -9.18 -6.72
CA ASP A 84 6.51 -8.71 -8.01
C ASP A 84 5.47 -7.84 -8.71
N HIS A 85 4.21 -8.24 -8.65
CA HIS A 85 3.10 -7.45 -9.20
C HIS A 85 2.88 -6.15 -8.42
N LEU A 86 2.97 -6.18 -7.09
CA LEU A 86 2.89 -4.99 -6.24
C LEU A 86 3.99 -3.98 -6.58
N LEU A 87 5.25 -4.44 -6.62
CA LEU A 87 6.40 -3.60 -6.96
C LEU A 87 6.32 -3.09 -8.40
N HIS A 88 5.82 -3.89 -9.34
CA HIS A 88 5.57 -3.43 -10.70
C HIS A 88 4.58 -2.27 -10.74
N ILE A 89 3.45 -2.36 -10.03
CA ILE A 89 2.48 -1.26 -9.95
C ILE A 89 3.09 -0.04 -9.27
N ALA A 90 3.81 -0.21 -8.16
CA ALA A 90 4.48 0.88 -7.45
C ALA A 90 5.47 1.63 -8.36
N ASN A 91 6.27 0.89 -9.14
CA ASN A 91 7.20 1.47 -10.11
C ASN A 91 6.49 2.27 -11.22
N ARG A 92 5.28 1.87 -11.62
CA ARG A 92 4.49 2.63 -12.60
C ARG A 92 3.96 3.96 -12.06
N LEU A 93 3.99 4.17 -10.75
CA LEU A 93 3.64 5.44 -10.10
C LEU A 93 4.81 6.42 -10.02
N ARG A 94 6.01 6.05 -10.51
CA ARG A 94 7.17 6.97 -10.65
C ARG A 94 6.76 8.26 -11.37
N GLY A 95 7.22 9.40 -10.86
CA GLY A 95 6.94 10.72 -11.44
C GLY A 95 5.48 11.20 -11.38
N THR A 96 4.56 10.43 -10.79
CA THR A 96 3.17 10.86 -10.58
C THR A 96 2.94 11.53 -9.23
N MET A 97 3.89 11.36 -8.30
CA MET A 97 3.85 12.02 -6.99
C MET A 97 4.52 13.39 -7.10
N PRO A 98 3.84 14.49 -6.71
CA PRO A 98 4.48 15.79 -6.66
C PRO A 98 5.58 15.80 -5.60
N SER A 99 6.76 16.29 -5.97
CA SER A 99 7.90 16.58 -5.10
C SER A 99 7.62 17.70 -4.12
#